data_AF-D9VRC1-F1
#
_entry.id   AF-D9VRC1-F1
#
_cell.length_a   1.000
_cell.length_b   1.000
_cell.length_c   1.000
_cell.angle_alpha   90.00
_cell.angle_beta   90.00
_cell.angle_gamma   90.00
#
_symmetry.space_group_name_H-M   'P 1'
#
loop_
_entity.id
_entity.type
_entity.pdbx_description
1 polymer ?
#
loop_
_entity_poly.entity_id
_entity_poly.type
_entity_poly.pdbx_seq_one_letter_code
_entity_poly.pdbx_strand_id
1 'polypeptide(L)'
;KKNIERIAGIERTPDWWHRLYDTLAGMDPDRLSGLPVPLADGRTTIGPRHVLLPGPDTPADLARLGLKVAHPDAAHPLLEKLGALPATARAVLTTPQVRAAVAASLDAGEVWDEDAPDPEELADTVLTLVRAAALAPGEEPWLGALALPDEDGELAPAGELLLAGSPLASVLREDEVPYLDAEFAARWDADTLAACGVLTEFQLVRATDVGPRPGRTGAPRGRLSPSRTTPGLLDAVDVRGEDLLDQFPDTPVPPVATELIAVRDLDLVDDDRWPQALAMLAQPPLRDALTQPVRILLPDGTTRSVRSYTAWWLRDHPVLDGRRPAGLRSAGGDPLLAGLYAPADATGFEDEQVLRALGVRTSVRALLEEPGGAAELLGRLADPDREVTGHQLHALYGALADLDPEQVTLPDELRAVVDGEVVVVDAADAVVADAPDLLPLTAGLPLLPVAPARAADLADLFQVRRLSETVPAEVTTPGEEHEVPESVRILLGPKTPATYVEHEELVAGGTELDWRLTPDGVLHAATLEGVAAGLAWSASQWPRRFEVAALLEDPSRTAELARDRWFD
;
A
#
# COMPACT_ATOMS: atom_id res chain seq x y z
N LYS A 1 -31.27 24.09 47.09
CA LYS A 1 -32.36 23.72 46.16
C LYS A 1 -33.60 24.62 46.30
N LYS A 2 -34.38 24.58 47.40
CA LYS A 2 -35.61 25.39 47.60
C LYS A 2 -35.53 26.93 47.37
N ASN A 3 -34.36 27.56 47.51
CA ASN A 3 -34.21 29.01 47.28
C ASN A 3 -33.89 29.38 45.82
N ILE A 4 -33.31 28.49 45.02
CA ILE A 4 -32.94 28.76 43.61
C ILE A 4 -34.14 28.57 42.68
N GLU A 5 -35.02 27.63 43.00
CA GLU A 5 -36.31 27.44 42.32
C GLU A 5 -37.23 28.68 42.41
N ARG A 6 -37.01 29.58 43.38
CA ARG A 6 -37.75 30.84 43.52
C ARG A 6 -37.21 31.98 42.64
N ILE A 7 -36.01 31.83 42.08
CA ILE A 7 -35.34 32.83 41.22
C ILE A 7 -35.46 32.44 39.74
N ALA A 8 -35.76 31.17 39.46
CA ALA A 8 -36.11 30.69 38.12
C ALA A 8 -37.44 31.33 37.68
N GLY A 9 -37.38 32.34 36.81
CA GLY A 9 -38.54 33.08 36.30
C GLY A 9 -38.59 34.57 36.65
N ILE A 10 -37.58 35.13 37.31
CA ILE A 10 -37.49 36.57 37.54
C ILE A 10 -36.74 37.23 36.37
N GLU A 11 -37.43 38.08 35.61
CA GLU A 11 -36.78 38.94 34.62
C GLU A 11 -36.05 40.10 35.33
N ARG A 12 -34.72 40.10 35.24
CA ARG A 12 -33.83 41.14 35.78
C ARG A 12 -32.76 41.46 34.75
N THR A 13 -32.19 42.66 34.87
CA THR A 13 -31.12 43.12 33.98
C THR A 13 -29.86 42.26 34.15
N PRO A 14 -29.07 42.04 33.09
CA PRO A 14 -27.82 41.26 33.14
C PRO A 14 -26.84 41.70 34.24
N ASP A 15 -26.68 43.00 34.47
CA ASP A 15 -25.81 43.56 35.53
C ASP A 15 -26.26 43.17 36.94
N TRP A 16 -27.55 42.96 37.13
CA TRP A 16 -28.09 42.48 38.40
C TRP A 16 -27.70 41.02 38.66
N TRP A 17 -27.71 40.19 37.61
CA TRP A 17 -27.27 38.80 37.70
C TRP A 17 -25.78 38.68 37.99
N HIS A 18 -24.93 39.51 37.37
CA HIS A 18 -23.52 39.56 37.70
C HIS A 18 -23.28 39.83 39.19
N ARG A 19 -23.94 40.86 39.75
CA ARG A 19 -23.84 41.16 41.19
C ARG A 19 -24.35 40.02 42.07
N LEU A 20 -25.37 39.29 41.63
CA LEU A 20 -25.82 38.09 42.35
C LEU A 20 -24.76 37.00 42.32
N TYR A 21 -24.12 36.74 41.17
CA TYR A 21 -23.04 35.76 41.07
C TYR A 21 -21.83 36.14 41.93
N ASP A 22 -21.49 37.43 42.01
CA ASP A 22 -20.47 37.94 42.94
C ASP A 22 -20.80 37.56 44.40
N THR A 23 -22.05 37.77 44.84
CA THR A 23 -22.46 37.43 46.22
C THR A 23 -22.49 35.93 46.52
N LEU A 24 -22.64 35.10 45.48
CA LEU A 24 -22.65 33.64 45.58
C LEU A 24 -21.24 33.04 45.45
N ALA A 25 -20.23 33.86 45.12
CA ALA A 25 -18.85 33.44 45.03
C ALA A 25 -18.34 32.94 46.39
N GLY A 26 -18.15 31.62 46.52
CA GLY A 26 -17.71 30.96 47.75
C GLY A 26 -18.73 29.98 48.35
N MET A 27 -19.93 29.88 47.79
CA MET A 27 -20.89 28.82 48.13
C MET A 27 -20.55 27.49 47.44
N ASP A 28 -21.02 26.40 48.03
CA ASP A 28 -20.90 25.03 47.52
C ASP A 28 -21.47 24.90 46.08
N PRO A 29 -20.65 24.56 45.07
CA PRO A 29 -21.04 24.48 43.66
C PRO A 29 -22.25 23.56 43.39
N ASP A 30 -22.38 22.45 44.13
CA ASP A 30 -23.48 21.49 43.94
C ASP A 30 -24.85 22.11 44.23
N ARG A 31 -24.86 23.16 45.07
CA ARG A 31 -26.08 23.89 45.42
C ARG A 31 -26.46 24.92 44.37
N LEU A 32 -25.58 25.27 43.43
CA LEU A 32 -25.74 26.36 42.45
C LEU A 32 -25.99 25.87 41.01
N SER A 33 -26.14 24.57 40.81
CA SER A 33 -26.34 23.94 39.49
C SER A 33 -27.56 24.44 38.69
N GLY A 34 -28.58 24.99 39.35
CA GLY A 34 -29.81 25.50 38.73
C GLY A 34 -29.86 27.03 38.60
N LEU A 35 -28.73 27.73 38.68
CA LEU A 35 -28.72 29.20 38.56
C LEU A 35 -29.21 29.63 37.17
N PRO A 36 -30.19 30.55 37.08
CA PRO A 36 -30.57 31.17 35.82
C PRO A 36 -29.40 31.97 35.25
N VAL A 37 -29.17 31.87 33.95
CA VAL A 37 -28.14 32.61 33.20
C VAL A 37 -28.79 33.40 32.07
N PRO A 38 -28.74 34.75 32.11
CA PRO A 38 -29.15 35.59 31.00
C PRO A 38 -28.29 35.33 29.78
N LEU A 39 -28.92 35.16 28.62
CA LEU A 39 -28.26 34.95 27.35
C LEU A 39 -28.21 36.25 26.53
N ALA A 40 -27.31 36.30 25.55
CA ALA A 40 -27.15 37.44 24.66
C ALA A 40 -28.39 37.71 23.78
N ASP A 41 -29.19 36.67 23.49
CA ASP A 41 -30.46 36.77 22.74
C ASP A 41 -31.66 37.25 23.60
N GLY A 42 -31.41 37.67 24.84
CA GLY A 42 -32.45 38.12 25.78
C GLY A 42 -33.21 36.99 26.47
N ARG A 43 -33.00 35.72 26.12
CA ARG A 43 -33.58 34.58 26.83
C ARG A 43 -32.80 34.31 28.12
N THR A 44 -33.38 33.51 29.01
CA THR A 44 -32.69 33.04 30.23
C THR A 44 -32.72 31.52 30.25
N THR A 45 -31.54 30.89 30.36
CA THR A 45 -31.44 29.43 30.52
C THR A 45 -31.30 29.06 31.99
N ILE A 46 -31.76 27.86 32.37
CA ILE A 46 -31.60 27.34 33.73
C ILE A 46 -30.34 26.48 33.76
N GLY A 47 -29.39 26.89 34.61
CA GLY A 47 -28.12 26.21 34.81
C GLY A 47 -27.01 26.73 33.88
N PRO A 48 -25.78 26.90 34.40
CA PRO A 48 -24.63 27.40 33.63
C PRO A 48 -23.97 26.35 32.74
N ARG A 49 -24.34 25.06 32.88
CA ARG A 49 -23.78 23.99 32.04
C ARG A 49 -24.21 24.17 30.59
N HIS A 50 -23.26 23.99 29.67
CA HIS A 50 -23.44 24.20 28.23
C HIS A 50 -23.73 25.67 27.85
N VAL A 51 -23.41 26.63 28.72
CA VAL A 51 -23.40 28.06 28.39
C VAL A 51 -21.97 28.46 28.01
N LEU A 52 -21.85 29.26 26.95
CA LEU A 52 -20.62 29.85 26.49
C LEU A 52 -20.43 31.23 27.11
N LEU A 53 -19.27 31.50 27.71
CA LEU A 53 -18.92 32.80 28.26
C LEU A 53 -18.22 33.63 27.18
N PRO A 54 -18.77 34.79 26.80
CA PRO A 54 -18.17 35.63 25.76
C PRO A 54 -16.81 36.17 26.22
N GLY A 55 -15.83 36.13 25.32
CA GLY A 55 -14.55 36.81 25.44
C GLY A 55 -14.48 38.05 24.53
N PRO A 56 -13.34 38.76 24.52
CA PRO A 56 -13.17 39.97 23.70
C PRO A 56 -13.24 39.69 22.19
N ASP A 57 -12.84 38.49 21.76
CA ASP A 57 -12.78 38.08 20.35
C ASP A 57 -13.95 37.16 19.94
N THR A 58 -14.97 37.04 20.79
CA THR A 58 -16.14 36.20 20.49
C THR A 58 -17.06 36.90 19.49
N PRO A 59 -17.44 36.27 18.37
CA PRO A 59 -18.39 36.87 17.42
C PRO A 59 -19.72 37.22 18.10
N ALA A 60 -20.31 38.36 17.76
CA ALA A 60 -21.53 38.86 18.41
C ALA A 60 -22.76 37.98 18.10
N ASP A 61 -22.80 37.35 16.93
CA ASP A 61 -23.99 36.71 16.38
C ASP A 61 -24.08 35.20 16.64
N LEU A 62 -23.23 34.66 17.52
CA LEU A 62 -23.25 33.24 17.89
C LEU A 62 -24.61 32.76 18.41
N ALA A 63 -25.44 33.65 18.96
CA ALA A 63 -26.78 33.30 19.43
C ALA A 63 -27.74 32.93 18.29
N ARG A 64 -27.55 33.49 17.08
CA ARG A 64 -28.33 33.14 15.86
C ARG A 64 -28.06 31.70 15.39
N LEU A 65 -26.90 31.15 15.74
CA LEU A 65 -26.56 29.73 15.55
C LEU A 65 -27.22 28.82 16.61
N GLY A 66 -28.13 29.34 17.43
CA GLY A 66 -28.76 28.59 18.51
C GLY A 66 -27.85 28.29 19.71
N LEU A 67 -26.71 28.99 19.81
CA LEU A 67 -25.77 28.84 20.92
C LEU A 67 -26.25 29.60 22.15
N LYS A 68 -26.08 28.98 23.32
CA LYS A 68 -26.37 29.61 24.61
C LYS A 68 -25.16 30.42 25.04
N VAL A 69 -25.05 31.65 24.56
CA VAL A 69 -23.99 32.59 24.97
C VAL A 69 -24.50 33.45 26.12
N ALA A 70 -23.78 33.49 27.24
CA ALA A 70 -24.12 34.37 28.36
C ALA A 70 -24.07 35.84 27.91
N HIS A 71 -24.99 36.66 28.41
CA HIS A 71 -24.94 38.10 28.16
C HIS A 71 -23.60 38.67 28.66
N PRO A 72 -22.89 39.53 27.90
CA PRO A 72 -21.58 40.07 28.29
C PRO A 72 -21.57 40.69 29.70
N ASP A 73 -22.58 41.50 30.00
CA ASP A 73 -22.74 42.13 31.33
C ASP A 73 -23.09 41.15 32.48
N ALA A 74 -23.45 39.90 32.17
CA ALA A 74 -23.72 38.84 33.14
C ALA A 74 -22.60 37.77 33.19
N ALA A 75 -21.59 37.86 32.32
CA ALA A 75 -20.47 36.93 32.28
C ALA A 75 -19.63 37.02 33.56
N HIS A 76 -19.44 35.89 34.25
CA HIS A 76 -18.81 35.90 35.57
C HIS A 76 -17.98 34.62 35.82
N PRO A 77 -16.79 34.69 36.46
CA PRO A 77 -15.93 33.52 36.72
C PRO A 77 -16.58 32.38 37.53
N LEU A 78 -17.64 32.67 38.30
CA LEU A 78 -18.42 31.65 38.99
C LEU A 78 -19.13 30.70 38.00
N LEU A 79 -19.62 31.22 36.88
CA LEU A 79 -20.31 30.40 35.88
C LEU A 79 -19.36 29.36 35.28
N GLU A 80 -18.10 29.73 35.05
CA GLU A 80 -17.05 28.81 34.60
C GLU A 80 -16.82 27.69 35.61
N LYS A 81 -16.71 28.02 36.91
CA LYS A 81 -16.59 27.02 37.99
C LYS A 81 -17.81 26.08 38.10
N LEU A 82 -18.97 26.51 37.61
CA LEU A 82 -20.21 25.74 37.61
C LEU A 82 -20.42 24.94 36.31
N GLY A 83 -19.49 25.03 35.35
CA GLY A 83 -19.48 24.26 34.11
C GLY A 83 -19.90 25.02 32.85
N ALA A 84 -19.93 26.36 32.90
CA ALA A 84 -19.90 27.16 31.68
C ALA A 84 -18.51 27.08 31.04
N LEU A 85 -18.42 27.18 29.72
CA LEU A 85 -17.17 27.09 28.99
C LEU A 85 -16.83 28.46 28.39
N PRO A 86 -15.55 28.86 28.34
CA PRO A 86 -15.16 30.05 27.58
C PRO A 86 -15.52 29.85 26.10
N ALA A 87 -16.06 30.88 25.47
CA ALA A 87 -16.41 30.90 24.05
C ALA A 87 -15.15 31.06 23.16
N THR A 88 -14.16 30.19 23.35
CA THR A 88 -13.01 30.12 22.44
C THR A 88 -13.46 29.62 21.08
N ALA A 89 -12.78 30.04 20.01
CA ALA A 89 -13.17 29.68 18.65
C ALA A 89 -13.27 28.16 18.45
N ARG A 90 -12.32 27.40 19.03
CA ARG A 90 -12.32 25.93 19.00
C ARG A 90 -13.50 25.33 19.79
N ALA A 91 -13.83 25.88 20.97
CA ALA A 91 -14.98 25.43 21.75
C ALA A 91 -16.29 25.67 20.99
N VAL A 92 -16.43 26.82 20.33
CA VAL A 92 -17.59 27.16 19.49
C VAL A 92 -17.72 26.19 18.31
N LEU A 93 -16.64 25.96 17.56
CA LEU A 93 -16.62 25.05 16.41
C LEU A 93 -16.97 23.60 16.77
N THR A 94 -16.60 23.14 17.97
CA THR A 94 -16.91 21.77 18.43
C THR A 94 -18.37 21.57 18.86
N THR A 95 -19.19 22.64 18.88
CA THR A 95 -20.59 22.52 19.27
C THR A 95 -21.45 21.83 18.20
N PRO A 96 -22.42 20.98 18.58
CA PRO A 96 -23.32 20.33 17.63
C PRO A 96 -24.12 21.31 16.76
N GLN A 97 -24.44 22.48 17.31
CA GLN A 97 -25.21 23.51 16.63
C GLN A 97 -24.45 24.09 15.43
N VAL A 98 -23.17 24.44 15.61
CA VAL A 98 -22.34 24.95 14.50
C VAL A 98 -22.17 23.89 13.43
N ARG A 99 -21.91 22.63 13.83
CA ARG A 99 -21.82 21.50 12.89
C ARG A 99 -23.12 21.30 12.10
N ALA A 100 -24.28 21.41 12.76
CA ALA A 100 -25.58 21.30 12.10
C ALA A 100 -25.85 22.47 11.14
N ALA A 101 -25.48 23.71 11.53
CA ALA A 101 -25.61 24.89 10.68
C ALA A 101 -24.75 24.76 9.42
N VAL A 102 -23.49 24.34 9.56
CA VAL A 102 -22.60 24.09 8.40
C VAL A 102 -23.16 22.99 7.50
N ALA A 103 -23.64 21.88 8.07
CA ALA A 103 -24.21 20.78 7.29
C ALA A 103 -25.49 21.17 6.54
N ALA A 104 -26.23 22.17 7.00
CA ALA A 104 -27.44 22.69 6.37
C ALA A 104 -27.21 23.98 5.57
N SER A 105 -25.96 24.45 5.46
CA SER A 105 -25.64 25.77 4.88
C SER A 105 -26.04 25.92 3.42
N LEU A 106 -26.01 24.84 2.63
CA LEU A 106 -26.48 24.82 1.24
C LEU A 106 -28.00 24.96 1.13
N ASP A 107 -28.74 24.37 2.06
CA ASP A 107 -30.21 24.40 2.08
C ASP A 107 -30.78 25.63 2.81
N ALA A 108 -29.92 26.44 3.45
CA ALA A 108 -30.33 27.53 4.33
C ALA A 108 -31.15 28.61 3.61
N GLY A 109 -30.97 28.78 2.29
CA GLY A 109 -31.78 29.70 1.47
C GLY A 109 -33.21 29.23 1.19
N GLU A 110 -33.55 27.95 1.43
CA GLU A 110 -34.89 27.40 1.18
C GLU A 110 -35.81 27.46 2.40
N VAL A 111 -35.23 27.60 3.61
CA VAL A 111 -35.97 27.62 4.88
C VAL A 111 -36.29 29.07 5.25
N TRP A 112 -37.58 29.39 5.40
CA TRP A 112 -38.07 30.71 5.78
C TRP A 112 -37.91 30.96 7.29
N ASP A 113 -36.68 30.92 7.79
CA ASP A 113 -36.34 31.33 9.15
C ASP A 113 -35.57 32.66 9.10
N GLU A 114 -36.29 33.78 9.28
CA GLU A 114 -35.73 35.13 9.21
C GLU A 114 -34.65 35.41 10.29
N ASP A 115 -34.60 34.59 11.36
CA ASP A 115 -33.65 34.76 12.46
C ASP A 115 -32.32 34.00 12.23
N ALA A 116 -32.30 33.03 11.31
CA ALA A 116 -31.09 32.27 10.96
C ALA A 116 -30.11 33.14 10.14
N PRO A 117 -28.78 32.93 10.26
CA PRO A 117 -27.82 33.58 9.38
C PRO A 117 -27.99 33.05 7.95
N ASP A 118 -27.86 33.94 6.97
CA ASP A 118 -27.77 33.52 5.58
C ASP A 118 -26.43 32.77 5.32
N PRO A 119 -26.28 32.08 4.18
CA PRO A 119 -25.08 31.32 3.87
C PRO A 119 -23.78 32.14 3.91
N GLU A 120 -23.80 33.41 3.50
CA GLU A 120 -22.61 34.28 3.45
C GLU A 120 -22.21 34.73 4.86
N GLU A 121 -23.18 35.15 5.68
CA GLU A 121 -23.00 35.50 7.09
C GLU A 121 -22.47 34.30 7.89
N LEU A 122 -22.99 33.10 7.62
CA LEU A 122 -22.53 31.85 8.22
C LEU A 122 -21.09 31.54 7.81
N ALA A 123 -20.76 31.66 6.52
CA ALA A 123 -19.41 31.44 6.01
C ALA A 123 -18.40 32.39 6.65
N ASP A 124 -18.70 33.69 6.74
CA ASP A 124 -17.82 34.68 7.36
C ASP A 124 -17.61 34.41 8.86
N THR A 125 -18.67 34.01 9.55
CA THR A 125 -18.60 33.64 10.97
C THR A 125 -17.72 32.40 11.16
N VAL A 126 -17.93 31.34 10.38
CA VAL A 126 -17.18 30.08 10.48
C VAL A 126 -15.72 30.29 10.10
N LEU A 127 -15.43 30.97 9.00
CA LEU A 127 -14.05 31.28 8.57
C LEU A 127 -13.31 32.14 9.59
N THR A 128 -14.00 33.11 10.23
CA THR A 128 -13.43 33.89 11.35
C THR A 128 -13.05 32.98 12.52
N LEU A 129 -13.94 32.04 12.89
CA LEU A 129 -13.67 31.09 13.97
C LEU A 129 -12.53 30.13 13.60
N VAL A 130 -12.47 29.64 12.36
CA VAL A 130 -11.40 28.74 11.90
C VAL A 130 -10.04 29.43 11.95
N ARG A 131 -9.96 30.67 11.45
CA ARG A 131 -8.75 31.49 11.54
C ARG A 131 -8.33 31.75 12.98
N ALA A 132 -9.28 32.10 13.86
CA ALA A 132 -9.02 32.34 15.29
C ALA A 132 -8.62 31.07 16.06
N ALA A 133 -9.12 29.91 15.64
CA ALA A 133 -8.75 28.61 16.20
C ALA A 133 -7.41 28.07 15.68
N ALA A 134 -6.88 28.67 14.60
CA ALA A 134 -5.69 28.22 13.88
C ALA A 134 -5.75 26.72 13.55
N LEU A 135 -6.87 26.28 12.97
CA LEU A 135 -7.06 24.87 12.60
C LEU A 135 -6.10 24.49 11.48
N ALA A 136 -5.51 23.30 11.58
CA ALA A 136 -4.77 22.71 10.47
C ALA A 136 -5.75 22.15 9.41
N PRO A 137 -5.35 22.14 8.12
CA PRO A 137 -6.07 21.42 7.08
C PRO A 137 -6.36 19.96 7.48
N GLY A 138 -7.61 19.54 7.32
CA GLY A 138 -8.07 18.19 7.66
C GLY A 138 -8.29 17.91 9.15
N GLU A 139 -8.08 18.89 10.05
CA GLU A 139 -8.34 18.69 11.49
C GLU A 139 -9.83 18.48 11.78
N GLU A 140 -10.71 19.25 11.13
CA GLU A 140 -12.17 19.17 11.28
C GLU A 140 -12.84 18.97 9.89
N PRO A 141 -12.82 17.74 9.33
CA PRO A 141 -13.23 17.47 7.95
C PRO A 141 -14.69 17.83 7.59
N TRP A 142 -15.56 17.94 8.60
CA TRP A 142 -16.96 18.33 8.41
C TRP A 142 -17.13 19.78 7.96
N LEU A 143 -16.12 20.64 8.14
CA LEU A 143 -16.14 22.03 7.67
C LEU A 143 -16.24 22.14 6.16
N GLY A 144 -15.83 21.11 5.42
CA GLY A 144 -15.94 21.09 3.96
C GLY A 144 -17.37 21.06 3.41
N ALA A 145 -18.38 20.90 4.26
CA ALA A 145 -19.78 21.04 3.87
C ALA A 145 -20.27 22.51 3.89
N LEU A 146 -19.44 23.45 4.34
CA LEU A 146 -19.77 24.87 4.39
C LEU A 146 -20.03 25.39 2.97
N ALA A 147 -21.20 25.94 2.72
CA ALA A 147 -21.54 26.60 1.46
C ALA A 147 -20.66 27.83 1.26
N LEU A 148 -19.93 27.87 0.14
CA LEU A 148 -19.13 29.00 -0.32
C LEU A 148 -19.50 29.30 -1.79
N PRO A 149 -19.34 30.55 -2.24
CA PRO A 149 -19.59 30.89 -3.64
C PRO A 149 -18.51 30.33 -4.56
N ASP A 150 -18.92 29.71 -5.66
CA ASP A 150 -18.05 29.38 -6.78
C ASP A 150 -17.80 30.58 -7.71
N GLU A 151 -17.01 30.37 -8.76
CA GLU A 151 -16.67 31.40 -9.75
C GLU A 151 -17.87 31.97 -10.54
N ASP A 152 -19.01 31.28 -10.55
CA ASP A 152 -20.27 31.74 -11.14
C ASP A 152 -21.19 32.41 -10.10
N GLY A 153 -20.80 32.40 -8.82
CA GLY A 153 -21.55 32.93 -7.69
C GLY A 153 -22.64 31.98 -7.17
N GLU A 154 -22.64 30.72 -7.61
CA GLU A 154 -23.51 29.67 -7.06
C GLU A 154 -22.90 29.10 -5.78
N LEU A 155 -23.74 28.65 -4.85
CA LEU A 155 -23.28 28.09 -3.58
C LEU A 155 -22.93 26.61 -3.75
N ALA A 156 -21.66 26.28 -3.52
CA ALA A 156 -21.17 24.91 -3.50
C ALA A 156 -20.51 24.59 -2.14
N PRO A 157 -20.42 23.32 -1.74
CA PRO A 157 -19.65 22.95 -0.57
C PRO A 157 -18.19 23.40 -0.74
N ALA A 158 -17.60 24.01 0.29
CA ALA A 158 -16.18 24.39 0.32
C ALA A 158 -15.27 23.26 -0.15
N GLY A 159 -15.68 22.04 0.17
CA GLY A 159 -15.00 20.82 -0.20
C GLY A 159 -15.02 20.37 -1.64
N GLU A 160 -15.79 21.04 -2.47
CA GLU A 160 -15.90 20.77 -3.90
C GLU A 160 -15.36 21.95 -4.71
N LEU A 161 -14.77 22.94 -4.02
CA LEU A 161 -14.20 24.14 -4.61
C LEU A 161 -12.68 24.07 -4.63
N LEU A 162 -12.12 24.46 -5.78
CA LEU A 162 -10.69 24.50 -6.02
C LEU A 162 -10.14 25.90 -5.77
N LEU A 163 -9.06 26.00 -4.98
CA LEU A 163 -8.36 27.28 -4.81
C LEU A 163 -7.47 27.55 -6.04
N ALA A 164 -7.73 28.64 -6.74
CA ALA A 164 -6.94 29.07 -7.88
C ALA A 164 -5.45 29.24 -7.51
N GLY A 165 -4.55 28.72 -8.35
CA GLY A 165 -3.10 28.78 -8.14
C GLY A 165 -2.55 27.79 -7.11
N SER A 166 -3.38 26.90 -6.58
CA SER A 166 -2.93 25.80 -5.70
C SER A 166 -2.19 24.70 -6.48
N PRO A 167 -1.34 23.88 -5.81
CA PRO A 167 -0.69 22.74 -6.45
C PRO A 167 -1.68 21.77 -7.11
N LEU A 168 -2.81 21.47 -6.46
CA LEU A 168 -3.84 20.60 -7.03
C LEU A 168 -4.44 21.19 -8.31
N ALA A 169 -4.68 22.50 -8.36
CA ALA A 169 -5.22 23.16 -9.55
C ALA A 169 -4.30 23.05 -10.77
N SER A 170 -2.99 22.80 -10.58
CA SER A 170 -2.05 22.63 -11.69
C SER A 170 -2.05 21.24 -12.32
N VAL A 171 -2.73 20.27 -11.72
CA VAL A 171 -2.74 18.86 -12.16
C VAL A 171 -4.11 18.31 -12.53
N LEU A 172 -5.20 18.96 -12.10
CA LEU A 172 -6.55 18.56 -12.49
C LEU A 172 -6.88 19.00 -13.92
N ARG A 173 -7.77 18.25 -14.58
CA ARG A 173 -8.34 18.68 -15.87
C ARG A 173 -9.13 19.97 -15.70
N GLU A 174 -9.10 20.81 -16.73
CA GLU A 174 -9.90 22.04 -16.78
C GLU A 174 -11.40 21.70 -16.69
N ASP A 175 -12.17 22.56 -16.02
CA ASP A 175 -13.63 22.50 -15.88
C ASP A 175 -14.23 21.27 -15.15
N GLU A 176 -13.42 20.36 -14.58
CA GLU A 176 -13.92 19.23 -13.78
C GLU A 176 -14.32 19.63 -12.35
N VAL A 177 -13.70 20.68 -11.80
CA VAL A 177 -13.96 21.16 -10.44
C VAL A 177 -14.12 22.68 -10.47
N PRO A 178 -15.22 23.22 -9.93
CA PRO A 178 -15.45 24.67 -9.89
C PRO A 178 -14.40 25.37 -9.02
N TYR A 179 -13.95 26.54 -9.45
CA TYR A 179 -13.08 27.38 -8.64
C TYR A 179 -13.87 28.12 -7.55
N LEU A 180 -13.24 28.34 -6.40
CA LEU A 180 -13.75 29.28 -5.39
C LEU A 180 -13.77 30.69 -5.97
N ASP A 181 -14.85 31.45 -5.73
CA ASP A 181 -14.97 32.85 -6.16
C ASP A 181 -13.71 33.65 -5.78
N ALA A 182 -13.14 34.34 -6.77
CA ALA A 182 -11.87 35.03 -6.62
C ALA A 182 -11.96 36.24 -5.69
N GLU A 183 -13.09 36.96 -5.69
CA GLU A 183 -13.30 38.11 -4.80
C GLU A 183 -13.45 37.66 -3.35
N PHE A 184 -14.21 36.57 -3.13
CA PHE A 184 -14.38 35.94 -1.84
C PHE A 184 -13.06 35.39 -1.30
N ALA A 185 -12.31 34.66 -2.13
CA ALA A 185 -11.02 34.06 -1.78
C ALA A 185 -10.01 35.12 -1.33
N ALA A 186 -10.00 36.31 -1.96
CA ALA A 186 -9.08 37.40 -1.62
C ALA A 186 -9.27 37.97 -0.20
N ARG A 187 -10.41 37.71 0.47
CA ARG A 187 -10.69 38.16 1.84
C ARG A 187 -10.05 37.27 2.91
N TRP A 188 -9.60 36.07 2.54
CA TRP A 188 -9.12 35.04 3.44
C TRP A 188 -7.73 34.54 3.05
N ASP A 189 -6.93 34.10 4.02
CA ASP A 189 -5.69 33.41 3.75
C ASP A 189 -5.96 31.97 3.28
N ALA A 190 -5.04 31.43 2.45
CA ALA A 190 -5.17 30.10 1.87
C ALA A 190 -5.24 28.99 2.93
N ASP A 191 -4.55 29.16 4.06
CA ASP A 191 -4.54 28.18 5.16
C ASP A 191 -5.93 28.06 5.82
N THR A 192 -6.62 29.19 6.02
CA THR A 192 -8.00 29.21 6.56
C THR A 192 -8.98 28.54 5.59
N LEU A 193 -8.86 28.82 4.29
CA LEU A 193 -9.70 28.19 3.26
C LEU A 193 -9.44 26.68 3.19
N ALA A 194 -8.17 26.26 3.21
CA ALA A 194 -7.77 24.85 3.25
C ALA A 194 -8.24 24.15 4.54
N ALA A 195 -8.22 24.83 5.69
CA ALA A 195 -8.76 24.32 6.95
C ALA A 195 -10.28 24.14 6.93
N CYS A 196 -11.00 24.99 6.19
CA CYS A 196 -12.41 24.78 5.88
C CYS A 196 -12.66 23.69 4.82
N GLY A 197 -11.60 23.14 4.21
CA GLY A 197 -11.68 22.04 3.28
C GLY A 197 -11.68 22.42 1.80
N VAL A 198 -11.44 23.69 1.45
CA VAL A 198 -11.19 24.13 0.07
C VAL A 198 -9.98 23.39 -0.48
N LEU A 199 -10.12 22.89 -1.71
CA LEU A 199 -9.15 22.01 -2.33
C LEU A 199 -7.90 22.80 -2.73
N THR A 200 -6.78 22.48 -2.08
CA THR A 200 -5.44 23.04 -2.35
C THR A 200 -4.43 21.96 -2.70
N GLU A 201 -4.60 20.79 -2.10
CA GLU A 201 -3.85 19.56 -2.30
C GLU A 201 -4.83 18.37 -2.33
N PHE A 202 -4.38 17.21 -2.81
CA PHE A 202 -5.15 15.97 -2.74
C PHE A 202 -5.63 15.70 -1.32
N GLN A 203 -6.91 15.34 -1.18
CA GLN A 203 -7.51 15.10 0.13
C GLN A 203 -7.48 13.61 0.50
N LEU A 204 -7.34 13.35 1.80
CA LEU A 204 -7.39 12.00 2.36
C LEU A 204 -8.77 11.69 2.91
N VAL A 205 -9.34 10.58 2.44
CA VAL A 205 -10.50 9.95 3.06
C VAL A 205 -10.03 8.99 4.14
N ARG A 206 -10.51 9.19 5.37
CA ARG A 206 -10.23 8.33 6.52
C ARG A 206 -11.53 7.77 7.09
N ALA A 207 -11.63 6.45 7.18
CA ALA A 207 -12.78 5.78 7.75
C ALA A 207 -12.36 4.52 8.50
N THR A 208 -13.07 4.17 9.57
CA THR A 208 -12.86 2.94 10.33
C THR A 208 -14.01 1.98 10.08
N ASP A 209 -13.76 0.68 10.28
CA ASP A 209 -14.77 -0.38 10.19
C ASP A 209 -15.53 -0.38 8.84
N VAL A 210 -14.77 -0.28 7.75
CA VAL A 210 -15.31 -0.17 6.39
C VAL A 210 -15.53 -1.57 5.79
N GLY A 211 -16.79 -1.92 5.52
CA GLY A 211 -17.13 -3.13 4.77
C GLY A 211 -16.70 -3.07 3.29
N PRO A 212 -16.78 -4.18 2.53
CA PRO A 212 -16.29 -4.25 1.16
C PRO A 212 -17.11 -3.39 0.19
N ARG A 213 -18.40 -3.17 0.49
CA ARG A 213 -19.33 -2.38 -0.34
C ARG A 213 -19.84 -1.16 0.43
N PRO A 214 -19.01 -0.12 0.64
CA PRO A 214 -19.41 1.03 1.46
C PRO A 214 -20.51 1.89 0.81
N GLY A 215 -20.70 1.83 -0.51
CA GLY A 215 -21.71 2.62 -1.22
C GLY A 215 -23.15 2.08 -1.13
N ARG A 216 -23.35 0.81 -0.72
CA ARG A 216 -24.66 0.14 -0.72
C ARG A 216 -25.37 0.11 0.64
N THR A 217 -24.76 0.61 1.71
CA THR A 217 -25.45 0.72 2.99
C THR A 217 -26.52 1.79 2.88
N GLY A 218 -27.79 1.37 2.98
CA GLY A 218 -28.96 2.24 2.91
C GLY A 218 -29.11 3.17 4.12
N ALA A 219 -28.08 3.96 4.43
CA ALA A 219 -28.24 5.12 5.30
C ALA A 219 -29.33 6.00 4.64
N PRO A 220 -30.43 6.30 5.35
CA PRO A 220 -31.50 7.08 4.77
C PRO A 220 -30.93 8.43 4.33
N ARG A 221 -31.09 8.73 3.03
CA ARG A 221 -30.61 9.90 2.26
C ARG A 221 -31.00 11.28 2.81
N GLY A 222 -31.38 11.43 4.08
CA GLY A 222 -32.02 12.65 4.58
C GLY A 222 -31.74 13.06 6.02
N ARG A 223 -30.68 12.58 6.69
CA ARG A 223 -30.34 13.12 8.03
C ARG A 223 -28.87 13.42 8.32
N LEU A 224 -27.94 13.04 7.45
CA LEU A 224 -26.55 13.46 7.53
C LEU A 224 -26.08 13.63 6.08
N SER A 225 -25.77 14.87 5.70
CA SER A 225 -24.98 15.12 4.48
C SER A 225 -23.75 14.19 4.53
N PRO A 226 -23.39 13.48 3.44
CA PRO A 226 -22.25 12.56 3.47
C PRO A 226 -21.05 13.33 4.01
N SER A 227 -20.59 12.98 5.22
CA SER A 227 -19.38 13.60 5.74
C SER A 227 -18.26 13.28 4.75
N ARG A 228 -17.39 14.25 4.42
CA ARG A 228 -16.31 14.12 3.42
C ARG A 228 -15.26 13.03 3.73
N THR A 229 -15.44 12.33 4.85
CA THR A 229 -14.76 11.10 5.26
C THR A 229 -15.45 9.81 4.78
N THR A 230 -16.53 9.91 4.00
CA THR A 230 -17.31 8.74 3.57
C THR A 230 -16.57 8.03 2.44
N PRO A 231 -16.30 6.72 2.55
CA PRO A 231 -15.65 5.95 1.49
C PRO A 231 -16.39 5.95 0.15
N GLY A 232 -17.69 6.30 0.13
CA GLY A 232 -18.48 6.45 -1.09
C GLY A 232 -18.10 7.63 -1.99
N LEU A 233 -17.20 8.52 -1.54
CA LEU A 233 -16.60 9.58 -2.38
C LEU A 233 -15.40 9.06 -3.19
N LEU A 234 -14.93 7.85 -2.92
CA LEU A 234 -13.83 7.24 -3.65
C LEU A 234 -14.37 6.64 -4.96
N ASP A 235 -13.69 6.95 -6.07
CA ASP A 235 -14.03 6.39 -7.36
C ASP A 235 -13.93 4.85 -7.38
N ALA A 236 -14.84 4.19 -8.10
CA ALA A 236 -14.86 2.73 -8.25
C ALA A 236 -14.72 1.92 -6.93
N VAL A 237 -15.09 2.49 -5.77
CA VAL A 237 -14.89 1.84 -4.46
C VAL A 237 -15.64 0.51 -4.32
N ASP A 238 -16.78 0.39 -4.98
CA ASP A 238 -17.54 -0.87 -5.01
C ASP A 238 -16.82 -1.93 -5.85
N VAL A 239 -16.12 -1.55 -6.94
CA VAL A 239 -15.31 -2.47 -7.76
C VAL A 239 -14.13 -2.99 -6.94
N ARG A 240 -13.41 -2.10 -6.25
CA ARG A 240 -12.38 -2.48 -5.28
C ARG A 240 -12.92 -3.45 -4.22
N GLY A 241 -14.18 -3.27 -3.84
CA GLY A 241 -14.90 -4.14 -2.92
C GLY A 241 -15.06 -5.57 -3.43
N GLU A 242 -15.41 -5.75 -4.70
CA GLU A 242 -15.50 -7.07 -5.34
C GLU A 242 -14.12 -7.72 -5.47
N ASP A 243 -13.12 -6.99 -5.99
CA ASP A 243 -11.74 -7.48 -6.11
C ASP A 243 -11.15 -7.93 -4.76
N LEU A 244 -11.56 -7.26 -3.67
CA LEU A 244 -11.20 -7.63 -2.32
C LEU A 244 -11.86 -8.95 -1.92
N LEU A 245 -13.15 -9.14 -2.23
CA LEU A 245 -13.90 -10.35 -1.90
C LEU A 245 -13.36 -11.58 -2.65
N ASP A 246 -12.95 -11.43 -3.90
CA ASP A 246 -12.38 -12.52 -4.71
C ASP A 246 -11.08 -13.11 -4.12
N GLN A 247 -10.39 -12.36 -3.25
CA GLN A 247 -9.18 -12.82 -2.55
C GLN A 247 -9.48 -13.66 -1.30
N PHE A 248 -10.74 -13.77 -0.89
CA PHE A 248 -11.16 -14.46 0.32
C PHE A 248 -12.21 -15.53 0.01
N PRO A 249 -12.29 -16.59 0.82
CA PRO A 249 -13.37 -17.56 0.68
C PRO A 249 -14.74 -16.91 0.94
N ASP A 250 -15.77 -17.43 0.29
CA ASP A 250 -17.15 -17.00 0.52
C ASP A 250 -17.57 -17.24 1.98
N THR A 251 -17.76 -16.16 2.73
CA THR A 251 -18.19 -16.20 4.15
C THR A 251 -19.51 -15.46 4.37
N PRO A 252 -20.35 -15.91 5.34
CA PRO A 252 -21.64 -15.28 5.61
C PRO A 252 -21.53 -13.88 6.24
N VAL A 253 -20.40 -13.57 6.88
CA VAL A 253 -20.06 -12.23 7.37
C VAL A 253 -18.99 -11.67 6.43
N PRO A 254 -19.17 -10.46 5.89
CA PRO A 254 -18.17 -9.86 5.01
C PRO A 254 -16.92 -9.44 5.79
N PRO A 255 -15.74 -9.47 5.17
CA PRO A 255 -14.51 -8.92 5.75
C PRO A 255 -14.63 -7.41 5.97
N VAL A 256 -13.93 -6.87 6.96
CA VAL A 256 -13.99 -5.44 7.31
C VAL A 256 -12.59 -4.83 7.33
N ALA A 257 -12.39 -3.72 6.65
CA ALA A 257 -11.18 -2.92 6.78
C ALA A 257 -11.23 -2.13 8.10
N THR A 258 -10.28 -2.39 9.00
CA THR A 258 -10.25 -1.75 10.33
C THR A 258 -10.04 -0.24 10.22
N GLU A 259 -9.19 0.17 9.28
CA GLU A 259 -8.93 1.56 8.93
C GLU A 259 -8.67 1.64 7.43
N LEU A 260 -9.37 2.55 6.76
CA LEU A 260 -9.19 2.93 5.37
C LEU A 260 -8.60 4.33 5.34
N ILE A 261 -7.45 4.47 4.67
CA ILE A 261 -6.85 5.76 4.31
C ILE A 261 -6.68 5.72 2.79
N ALA A 262 -7.29 6.67 2.10
CA ALA A 262 -7.35 6.70 0.64
C ALA A 262 -7.25 8.14 0.11
N VAL A 263 -6.66 8.32 -1.07
CA VAL A 263 -6.69 9.60 -1.78
C VAL A 263 -7.93 9.64 -2.67
N ARG A 264 -8.68 10.75 -2.64
CA ARG A 264 -9.84 10.98 -3.52
C ARG A 264 -9.46 11.77 -4.77
N ASP A 265 -10.38 11.81 -5.74
CA ASP A 265 -10.32 12.62 -6.97
C ASP A 265 -9.11 12.31 -7.86
N LEU A 266 -8.59 11.08 -7.83
CA LEU A 266 -7.50 10.65 -8.71
C LEU A 266 -7.95 10.58 -10.17
N ASP A 267 -9.23 10.33 -10.41
CA ASP A 267 -9.88 10.28 -11.71
C ASP A 267 -9.97 11.64 -12.40
N LEU A 268 -9.85 12.75 -11.65
CA LEU A 268 -9.91 14.12 -12.16
C LEU A 268 -8.56 14.66 -12.67
N VAL A 269 -7.47 13.92 -12.45
CA VAL A 269 -6.11 14.31 -12.87
C VAL A 269 -6.01 14.33 -14.40
N ASP A 270 -5.39 15.38 -14.93
CA ASP A 270 -5.09 15.51 -16.34
C ASP A 270 -4.04 14.47 -16.78
N ASP A 271 -4.29 13.81 -17.91
CA ASP A 271 -3.48 12.71 -18.42
C ASP A 271 -2.01 13.15 -18.66
N ASP A 272 -1.78 14.41 -19.01
CA ASP A 272 -0.45 14.98 -19.23
C ASP A 272 0.23 15.47 -17.93
N ARG A 273 -0.48 15.41 -16.79
CA ARG A 273 -0.03 15.91 -15.48
C ARG A 273 0.23 14.82 -14.45
N TRP A 274 0.11 13.55 -14.83
CA TRP A 274 0.42 12.41 -13.95
C TRP A 274 1.83 12.45 -13.35
N PRO A 275 2.90 12.85 -14.05
CA PRO A 275 4.23 12.96 -13.42
C PRO A 275 4.25 13.91 -12.22
N GLN A 276 3.56 15.05 -12.32
CA GLN A 276 3.43 16.03 -11.24
C GLN A 276 2.52 15.50 -10.11
N ALA A 277 1.39 14.87 -10.46
CA ALA A 277 0.49 14.27 -9.49
C ALA A 277 1.17 13.14 -8.69
N LEU A 278 1.93 12.25 -9.35
CA LEU A 278 2.70 11.20 -8.69
C LEU A 278 3.78 11.78 -7.75
N ALA A 279 4.44 12.88 -8.14
CA ALA A 279 5.40 13.56 -7.27
C ALA A 279 4.74 14.12 -5.99
N MET A 280 3.51 14.63 -6.08
CA MET A 280 2.72 15.05 -4.92
C MET A 280 2.33 13.83 -4.05
N LEU A 281 1.85 12.75 -4.67
CA LEU A 281 1.46 11.50 -3.98
C LEU A 281 2.64 10.81 -3.29
N ALA A 282 3.87 11.05 -3.75
CA ALA A 282 5.09 10.54 -3.12
C ALA A 282 5.49 11.29 -1.84
N GLN A 283 4.84 12.39 -1.48
CA GLN A 283 5.11 13.14 -0.26
C GLN A 283 4.17 12.70 0.89
N PRO A 284 4.64 12.61 2.15
CA PRO A 284 3.75 12.45 3.30
C PRO A 284 2.77 13.63 3.41
N PRO A 285 1.51 13.41 3.83
CA PRO A 285 0.93 12.15 4.28
C PRO A 285 0.35 11.27 3.15
N LEU A 286 0.29 11.74 1.89
CA LEU A 286 -0.29 11.00 0.76
C LEU A 286 0.48 9.70 0.47
N ARG A 287 1.80 9.75 0.63
CA ARG A 287 2.69 8.58 0.51
C ARG A 287 2.26 7.42 1.39
N ASP A 288 1.77 7.70 2.59
CA ASP A 288 1.32 6.66 3.52
C ASP A 288 0.03 6.00 3.04
N ALA A 289 -0.92 6.79 2.53
CA ALA A 289 -2.16 6.28 1.93
C ALA A 289 -1.90 5.41 0.68
N LEU A 290 -0.77 5.63 0.01
CA LEU A 290 -0.34 4.85 -1.13
C LEU A 290 0.40 3.56 -0.72
N THR A 291 1.37 3.68 0.16
CA THR A 291 2.34 2.61 0.42
C THR A 291 1.99 1.70 1.60
N GLN A 292 1.17 2.14 2.54
CA GLN A 292 0.82 1.33 3.71
C GLN A 292 -0.30 0.35 3.38
N PRO A 293 -0.14 -0.96 3.68
CA PRO A 293 -1.18 -1.94 3.45
C PRO A 293 -2.36 -1.75 4.42
N VAL A 294 -3.56 -2.10 3.96
CA VAL A 294 -4.79 -2.04 4.74
C VAL A 294 -4.99 -3.38 5.45
N ARG A 295 -5.34 -3.33 6.74
CA ARG A 295 -5.67 -4.53 7.52
C ARG A 295 -7.15 -4.87 7.39
N ILE A 296 -7.40 -6.09 6.96
CA ILE A 296 -8.73 -6.68 6.80
C ILE A 296 -8.95 -7.67 7.95
N LEU A 297 -9.99 -7.44 8.74
CA LEU A 297 -10.48 -8.35 9.76
C LEU A 297 -11.43 -9.36 9.10
N LEU A 298 -11.10 -10.64 9.24
CA LEU A 298 -11.90 -11.76 8.75
C LEU A 298 -12.91 -12.24 9.81
N PRO A 299 -13.98 -12.95 9.41
CA PRO A 299 -15.01 -13.44 10.34
C PRO A 299 -14.51 -14.41 11.42
N ASP A 300 -13.39 -15.09 11.17
CA ASP A 300 -12.73 -15.99 12.11
C ASP A 300 -11.88 -15.25 13.17
N GLY A 301 -11.82 -13.92 13.10
CA GLY A 301 -11.04 -13.06 13.99
C GLY A 301 -9.57 -12.91 13.58
N THR A 302 -9.14 -13.55 12.49
CA THR A 302 -7.80 -13.34 11.94
C THR A 302 -7.73 -12.05 11.13
N THR A 303 -6.51 -11.55 10.88
CA THR A 303 -6.29 -10.37 10.04
C THR A 303 -5.43 -10.71 8.85
N ARG A 304 -5.76 -10.14 7.69
CA ARG A 304 -4.94 -10.20 6.49
C ARG A 304 -4.63 -8.80 5.99
N SER A 305 -3.41 -8.62 5.49
CA SER A 305 -2.98 -7.35 4.90
C SER A 305 -3.26 -7.38 3.41
N VAL A 306 -3.94 -6.34 2.91
CA VAL A 306 -4.20 -6.14 1.48
C VAL A 306 -3.66 -4.79 1.06
N ARG A 307 -3.62 -4.57 -0.25
CA ARG A 307 -3.19 -3.30 -0.83
C ARG A 307 -4.10 -2.14 -0.42
N SER A 308 -3.53 -0.94 -0.29
CA SER A 308 -4.32 0.28 -0.11
C SER A 308 -5.23 0.53 -1.31
N TYR A 309 -6.31 1.28 -1.09
CA TYR A 309 -7.19 1.70 -2.18
C TYR A 309 -6.43 2.52 -3.23
N THR A 310 -5.61 3.49 -2.79
CA THR A 310 -4.83 4.36 -3.67
C THR A 310 -3.88 3.55 -4.58
N ALA A 311 -3.18 2.56 -4.02
CA ALA A 311 -2.31 1.68 -4.81
C ALA A 311 -3.09 0.73 -5.73
N TRP A 312 -4.28 0.27 -5.32
CA TRP A 312 -5.16 -0.51 -6.19
C TRP A 312 -5.62 0.31 -7.40
N TRP A 313 -6.09 1.54 -7.17
CA TRP A 313 -6.58 2.42 -8.22
C TRP A 313 -5.47 2.76 -9.22
N LEU A 314 -4.31 3.26 -8.74
CA LEU A 314 -3.21 3.67 -9.61
C LEU A 314 -2.60 2.54 -10.44
N ARG A 315 -2.70 1.28 -9.97
CA ARG A 315 -2.20 0.11 -10.71
C ARG A 315 -2.97 -0.16 -12.00
N ASP A 316 -4.27 0.09 -11.99
CA ASP A 316 -5.15 -0.23 -13.13
C ASP A 316 -5.47 0.97 -14.04
N HIS A 317 -4.97 2.16 -13.69
CA HIS A 317 -5.17 3.39 -14.45
C HIS A 317 -3.92 3.78 -15.26
N PRO A 318 -4.08 4.43 -16.44
CA PRO A 318 -2.98 4.76 -17.35
C PRO A 318 -2.12 5.94 -16.87
N VAL A 319 -1.47 5.82 -15.71
CA VAL A 319 -0.78 6.92 -15.03
C VAL A 319 0.72 7.04 -15.36
N LEU A 320 1.28 6.14 -16.18
CA LEU A 320 2.69 6.19 -16.62
C LEU A 320 2.75 6.22 -18.15
N ASP A 321 2.94 7.41 -18.73
CA ASP A 321 2.94 7.65 -20.18
C ASP A 321 1.69 7.07 -20.88
N GLY A 322 0.51 7.23 -20.28
CA GLY A 322 -0.74 6.66 -20.81
C GLY A 322 -0.83 5.12 -20.69
N ARG A 323 0.06 4.48 -19.93
CA ARG A 323 0.07 3.03 -19.69
C ARG A 323 -0.22 2.73 -18.23
N ARG A 324 -0.86 1.57 -18.01
CA ARG A 324 -1.08 1.02 -16.67
C ARG A 324 0.27 0.62 -16.07
N PRO A 325 0.61 1.08 -14.86
CA PRO A 325 1.86 0.71 -14.20
C PRO A 325 2.00 -0.79 -13.94
N ALA A 326 0.89 -1.47 -13.62
CA ALA A 326 0.88 -2.90 -13.39
C ALA A 326 1.35 -3.66 -14.64
N GLY A 327 2.41 -4.45 -14.50
CA GLY A 327 3.00 -5.20 -15.60
C GLY A 327 4.06 -4.44 -16.42
N LEU A 328 4.48 -3.26 -15.95
CA LEU A 328 5.70 -2.60 -16.39
C LEU A 328 6.86 -2.90 -15.45
N ARG A 329 8.09 -2.79 -15.94
CA ARG A 329 9.30 -2.84 -15.11
C ARG A 329 9.97 -1.47 -15.03
N SER A 330 10.71 -1.23 -13.96
CA SER A 330 11.60 -0.07 -13.89
C SER A 330 12.70 -0.20 -14.95
N ALA A 331 12.95 0.86 -15.72
CA ALA A 331 13.95 0.85 -16.80
C ALA A 331 15.37 0.53 -16.29
N GLY A 332 15.72 0.99 -15.08
CA GLY A 332 16.98 0.70 -14.38
C GLY A 332 16.88 -0.40 -13.32
N GLY A 333 15.79 -1.17 -13.31
CA GLY A 333 15.57 -2.26 -12.36
C GLY A 333 16.33 -3.54 -12.69
N ASP A 334 15.87 -4.64 -12.11
CA ASP A 334 16.48 -5.97 -12.23
C ASP A 334 16.54 -6.47 -13.70
N PRO A 335 17.73 -6.79 -14.23
CA PRO A 335 17.90 -7.27 -15.60
C PRO A 335 17.21 -8.61 -15.86
N LEU A 336 16.90 -9.40 -14.83
CA LEU A 336 16.19 -10.67 -14.98
C LEU A 336 14.76 -10.49 -15.51
N LEU A 337 14.18 -9.30 -15.34
CA LEU A 337 12.83 -8.97 -15.80
C LEU A 337 12.80 -8.40 -17.23
N ALA A 338 13.97 -8.16 -17.84
CA ALA A 338 14.06 -7.71 -19.22
C ALA A 338 13.53 -8.77 -20.20
N GLY A 339 12.75 -8.36 -21.20
CA GLY A 339 12.08 -9.26 -22.16
C GLY A 339 10.70 -9.74 -21.67
N LEU A 340 10.57 -10.03 -20.37
CA LEU A 340 9.30 -10.43 -19.74
C LEU A 340 8.35 -9.25 -19.50
N TYR A 341 8.91 -8.08 -19.21
CA TYR A 341 8.17 -6.87 -18.87
C TYR A 341 8.64 -5.67 -19.72
N ALA A 342 7.69 -4.85 -20.15
CA ALA A 342 7.97 -3.61 -20.87
C ALA A 342 8.54 -2.56 -19.90
N PRO A 343 9.58 -1.80 -20.29
CA PRO A 343 10.11 -0.74 -19.45
C PRO A 343 9.11 0.42 -19.34
N ALA A 344 8.91 0.90 -18.11
CA ALA A 344 8.34 2.21 -17.83
C ALA A 344 9.46 3.25 -17.77
N ASP A 345 9.25 4.41 -18.37
CA ASP A 345 10.09 5.57 -18.08
C ASP A 345 9.62 6.16 -16.75
N ALA A 346 10.29 5.73 -15.68
CA ALA A 346 10.07 6.28 -14.33
C ALA A 346 11.15 7.31 -13.99
N THR A 347 11.79 7.94 -14.98
CA THR A 347 12.82 8.95 -14.73
C THR A 347 12.23 10.10 -13.90
N GLY A 348 12.94 10.49 -12.84
CA GLY A 348 12.46 11.45 -11.84
C GLY A 348 11.73 10.81 -10.65
N PHE A 349 11.54 9.49 -10.65
CA PHE A 349 10.85 8.76 -9.59
C PHE A 349 11.72 7.63 -9.03
N GLU A 350 12.47 7.93 -7.97
CA GLU A 350 13.45 7.00 -7.37
C GLU A 350 12.91 6.24 -6.14
N ASP A 351 11.70 6.55 -5.68
CA ASP A 351 11.10 5.89 -4.52
C ASP A 351 10.62 4.47 -4.89
N GLU A 352 11.46 3.48 -4.59
CA GLU A 352 11.19 2.07 -4.86
C GLU A 352 9.89 1.58 -4.19
N GLN A 353 9.56 2.09 -2.99
CA GLN A 353 8.35 1.68 -2.28
C GLN A 353 7.11 2.19 -2.99
N VAL A 354 7.16 3.40 -3.56
CA VAL A 354 6.04 3.93 -4.35
C VAL A 354 5.96 3.25 -5.72
N LEU A 355 7.07 3.00 -6.41
CA LEU A 355 7.08 2.20 -7.65
C LEU A 355 6.45 0.82 -7.41
N ARG A 356 6.81 0.17 -6.31
CA ARG A 356 6.19 -1.08 -5.88
C ARG A 356 4.70 -0.87 -5.59
N ALA A 357 4.29 0.18 -4.90
CA ALA A 357 2.86 0.45 -4.67
C ALA A 357 2.07 0.62 -5.98
N LEU A 358 2.65 1.32 -6.97
CA LEU A 358 2.13 1.45 -8.33
C LEU A 358 2.13 0.12 -9.10
N GLY A 359 2.83 -0.92 -8.65
CA GLY A 359 2.91 -2.20 -9.35
C GLY A 359 3.93 -2.23 -10.49
N VAL A 360 4.87 -1.29 -10.49
CA VAL A 360 6.06 -1.37 -11.34
C VAL A 360 6.99 -2.42 -10.75
N ARG A 361 7.45 -3.35 -11.57
CA ARG A 361 8.38 -4.42 -11.16
C ARG A 361 9.79 -3.87 -11.03
N THR A 362 10.34 -3.89 -9.81
CA THR A 362 11.69 -3.39 -9.50
C THR A 362 12.71 -4.52 -9.44
N SER A 363 12.36 -5.64 -8.82
CA SER A 363 13.18 -6.85 -8.73
C SER A 363 12.36 -8.14 -8.70
N VAL A 364 12.98 -9.26 -9.06
CA VAL A 364 12.34 -10.59 -8.96
C VAL A 364 11.91 -10.88 -7.52
N ARG A 365 12.76 -10.59 -6.54
CA ARG A 365 12.42 -10.79 -5.13
C ARG A 365 11.19 -9.98 -4.71
N ALA A 366 11.14 -8.70 -5.06
CA ALA A 366 9.99 -7.85 -4.73
C ALA A 366 8.70 -8.32 -5.41
N LEU A 367 8.79 -8.84 -6.63
CA LEU A 367 7.67 -9.47 -7.34
C LEU A 367 7.19 -10.73 -6.62
N LEU A 368 8.09 -11.64 -6.25
CA LEU A 368 7.73 -12.90 -5.58
C LEU A 368 7.16 -12.69 -4.17
N GLU A 369 7.53 -11.61 -3.50
CA GLU A 369 6.93 -11.20 -2.22
C GLU A 369 5.48 -10.65 -2.38
N GLU A 370 5.04 -10.28 -3.58
CA GLU A 370 3.65 -9.83 -3.79
C GLU A 370 2.68 -11.03 -3.86
N PRO A 371 1.46 -10.91 -3.28
CA PRO A 371 0.42 -11.90 -3.49
C PRO A 371 0.15 -12.11 -4.98
N GLY A 372 0.23 -13.36 -5.45
CA GLY A 372 0.07 -13.73 -6.86
C GLY A 372 1.28 -13.44 -7.76
N GLY A 373 2.38 -12.89 -7.23
CA GLY A 373 3.56 -12.53 -8.03
C GLY A 373 4.25 -13.73 -8.70
N ALA A 374 4.28 -14.88 -8.03
CA ALA A 374 4.80 -16.12 -8.61
C ALA A 374 3.95 -16.59 -9.81
N ALA A 375 2.62 -16.55 -9.68
CA ALA A 375 1.69 -16.91 -10.76
C ALA A 375 1.81 -15.95 -11.95
N GLU A 376 1.96 -14.64 -11.70
CA GLU A 376 2.22 -13.66 -12.76
C GLU A 376 3.53 -13.96 -13.50
N LEU A 377 4.62 -14.21 -12.77
CA LEU A 377 5.92 -14.52 -13.36
C LEU A 377 5.87 -15.79 -14.20
N LEU A 378 5.25 -16.86 -13.69
CA LEU A 378 5.07 -18.12 -14.41
C LEU A 378 4.22 -17.94 -15.67
N GLY A 379 3.12 -17.18 -15.59
CA GLY A 379 2.30 -16.86 -16.75
C GLY A 379 3.07 -16.08 -17.82
N ARG A 380 3.98 -15.17 -17.42
CA ARG A 380 4.87 -14.46 -18.37
C ARG A 380 5.96 -15.35 -18.94
N LEU A 381 6.46 -16.32 -18.18
CA LEU A 381 7.40 -17.32 -18.67
C LEU A 381 6.75 -18.29 -19.66
N ALA A 382 5.47 -18.61 -19.49
CA ALA A 382 4.71 -19.44 -20.42
C ALA A 382 4.34 -18.74 -21.74
N ASP A 383 4.53 -17.42 -21.88
CA ASP A 383 4.19 -16.67 -23.10
C ASP A 383 5.28 -16.80 -24.19
N PRO A 384 5.07 -17.58 -25.28
CA PRO A 384 6.08 -17.86 -26.31
C PRO A 384 6.61 -16.61 -27.02
N ASP A 385 5.88 -15.50 -27.02
CA ASP A 385 6.29 -14.25 -27.67
C ASP A 385 7.32 -13.46 -26.84
N ARG A 386 7.62 -13.90 -25.61
CA ARG A 386 8.61 -13.26 -24.72
C ARG A 386 10.00 -13.85 -24.91
N GLU A 387 10.98 -12.99 -25.14
CA GLU A 387 12.39 -13.37 -25.19
C GLU A 387 12.96 -13.57 -23.78
N VAL A 388 13.47 -14.77 -23.50
CA VAL A 388 14.11 -15.12 -22.23
C VAL A 388 15.36 -15.94 -22.52
N THR A 389 16.48 -15.57 -21.90
CA THR A 389 17.74 -16.31 -22.05
C THR A 389 17.84 -17.47 -21.05
N GLY A 390 18.63 -18.51 -21.36
CA GLY A 390 18.86 -19.62 -20.44
C GLY A 390 19.47 -19.19 -19.09
N HIS A 391 20.28 -18.13 -19.08
CA HIS A 391 20.81 -17.56 -17.83
C HIS A 391 19.72 -16.91 -16.98
N GLN A 392 18.84 -16.13 -17.60
CA GLN A 392 17.67 -15.55 -16.90
C GLN A 392 16.78 -16.67 -16.36
N LEU A 393 16.49 -17.69 -17.17
CA LEU A 393 15.67 -18.83 -16.78
C LEU A 393 16.24 -19.56 -15.56
N HIS A 394 17.55 -19.83 -15.56
CA HIS A 394 18.25 -20.43 -14.43
C HIS A 394 18.12 -19.60 -13.14
N ALA A 395 18.28 -18.27 -13.24
CA ALA A 395 18.15 -17.38 -12.09
C ALA A 395 16.71 -17.27 -11.59
N LEU A 396 15.73 -17.20 -12.49
CA LEU A 396 14.30 -17.11 -12.15
C LEU A 396 13.80 -18.39 -11.50
N TYR A 397 14.14 -19.57 -12.03
CA TYR A 397 13.82 -20.84 -11.38
C TYR A 397 14.57 -21.03 -10.06
N GLY A 398 15.81 -20.55 -9.98
CA GLY A 398 16.52 -20.46 -8.71
C GLY A 398 15.72 -19.66 -7.66
N ALA A 399 15.17 -18.50 -8.04
CA ALA A 399 14.39 -17.67 -7.12
C ALA A 399 13.02 -18.30 -6.76
N LEU A 400 12.37 -18.96 -7.71
CA LEU A 400 11.09 -19.66 -7.49
C LEU A 400 11.25 -20.87 -6.56
N ALA A 401 12.37 -21.59 -6.64
CA ALA A 401 12.65 -22.74 -5.78
C ALA A 401 12.72 -22.41 -4.27
N ASP A 402 12.90 -21.13 -3.90
CA ASP A 402 12.90 -20.70 -2.50
C ASP A 402 11.46 -20.50 -1.95
N LEU A 403 10.42 -20.66 -2.78
CA LEU A 403 9.01 -20.48 -2.39
C LEU A 403 8.41 -21.74 -1.77
N ASP A 404 7.38 -21.53 -0.95
CA ASP A 404 6.55 -22.61 -0.42
C ASP A 404 5.61 -23.14 -1.52
N PRO A 405 5.58 -24.46 -1.80
CA PRO A 405 4.66 -25.05 -2.78
C PRO A 405 3.18 -24.73 -2.53
N GLU A 406 2.76 -24.51 -1.29
CA GLU A 406 1.37 -24.12 -0.99
C GLU A 406 1.00 -22.72 -1.49
N GLN A 407 2.00 -21.87 -1.79
CA GLN A 407 1.81 -20.50 -2.27
C GLN A 407 1.82 -20.38 -3.80
N VAL A 408 2.14 -21.47 -4.51
CA VAL A 408 2.28 -21.46 -5.97
C VAL A 408 1.19 -22.34 -6.59
N THR A 409 0.44 -21.75 -7.52
CA THR A 409 -0.47 -22.53 -8.36
C THR A 409 0.34 -23.29 -9.40
N LEU A 410 0.10 -24.60 -9.50
CA LEU A 410 0.82 -25.45 -10.47
C LEU A 410 0.62 -24.93 -11.90
N PRO A 411 1.71 -24.70 -12.65
CA PRO A 411 1.61 -24.26 -14.04
C PRO A 411 1.30 -25.44 -14.97
N ASP A 412 0.46 -25.21 -15.97
CA ASP A 412 0.22 -26.18 -17.06
C ASP A 412 1.37 -26.17 -18.09
N GLU A 413 2.00 -25.02 -18.27
CA GLU A 413 3.09 -24.81 -19.23
C GLU A 413 4.32 -24.22 -18.54
N LEU A 414 5.50 -24.70 -18.92
CA LEU A 414 6.80 -24.25 -18.41
C LEU A 414 7.72 -23.88 -19.55
N ARG A 415 8.66 -22.97 -19.27
CA ARG A 415 9.70 -22.61 -20.21
C ARG A 415 10.95 -23.43 -19.94
N ALA A 416 11.33 -24.24 -20.90
CA ALA A 416 12.44 -25.18 -20.78
C ALA A 416 13.50 -24.94 -21.86
N VAL A 417 14.66 -25.54 -21.69
CA VAL A 417 15.73 -25.59 -22.69
C VAL A 417 15.69 -26.96 -23.37
N VAL A 418 15.46 -26.98 -24.68
CA VAL A 418 15.51 -28.18 -25.52
C VAL A 418 16.64 -28.01 -26.53
N ASP A 419 17.65 -28.88 -26.48
CA ASP A 419 18.80 -28.87 -27.39
C ASP A 419 19.48 -27.48 -27.53
N GLY A 420 19.47 -26.68 -26.45
CA GLY A 420 20.06 -25.35 -26.39
C GLY A 420 19.11 -24.18 -26.70
N GLU A 421 17.91 -24.47 -27.20
CA GLU A 421 16.89 -23.47 -27.51
C GLU A 421 15.87 -23.34 -26.37
N VAL A 422 15.45 -22.11 -26.06
CA VAL A 422 14.46 -21.84 -25.01
C VAL A 422 13.06 -21.91 -25.63
N VAL A 423 12.23 -22.84 -25.15
CA VAL A 423 10.88 -23.11 -25.68
C VAL A 423 9.87 -23.30 -24.54
N VAL A 424 8.59 -23.07 -24.83
CA VAL A 424 7.49 -23.37 -23.89
C VAL A 424 7.00 -24.79 -24.16
N VAL A 425 6.82 -25.57 -23.09
CA VAL A 425 6.42 -26.98 -23.12
C VAL A 425 5.35 -27.26 -22.07
N ASP A 426 4.63 -28.37 -22.21
CA ASP A 426 3.74 -28.87 -21.16
C ASP A 426 4.57 -29.23 -19.91
N ALA A 427 4.06 -28.85 -18.74
CA ALA A 427 4.74 -29.12 -17.47
C ALA A 427 4.97 -30.63 -17.23
N ALA A 428 4.10 -31.50 -17.74
CA ALA A 428 4.24 -32.96 -17.62
C ALA A 428 5.44 -33.54 -18.39
N ASP A 429 5.90 -32.84 -19.44
CA ASP A 429 7.03 -33.24 -20.27
C ASP A 429 8.36 -32.66 -19.77
N ALA A 430 8.32 -31.64 -18.90
CA ALA A 430 9.50 -30.98 -18.37
C ALA A 430 10.22 -31.81 -17.30
N VAL A 431 11.55 -31.74 -17.29
CA VAL A 431 12.39 -32.36 -16.25
C VAL A 431 13.40 -31.37 -15.67
N VAL A 432 13.64 -31.43 -14.37
CA VAL A 432 14.65 -30.58 -13.73
C VAL A 432 16.05 -31.12 -14.00
N ALA A 433 16.94 -30.25 -14.50
CA ALA A 433 18.33 -30.59 -14.79
C ALA A 433 19.15 -30.67 -13.48
N ASP A 434 19.13 -31.83 -12.82
CA ASP A 434 19.81 -32.06 -11.55
C ASP A 434 21.15 -32.80 -11.67
N ALA A 435 21.40 -33.48 -12.79
CA ALA A 435 22.54 -34.36 -13.00
C ALA A 435 23.31 -34.03 -14.30
N PRO A 436 24.46 -33.33 -14.22
CA PRO A 436 25.19 -32.89 -15.40
C PRO A 436 25.84 -34.03 -16.21
N ASP A 437 26.10 -35.19 -15.60
CA ASP A 437 26.60 -36.40 -16.26
C ASP A 437 25.58 -37.02 -17.23
N LEU A 438 24.29 -36.71 -17.07
CA LEU A 438 23.23 -37.24 -17.91
C LEU A 438 22.92 -36.35 -19.12
N LEU A 439 23.49 -35.15 -19.22
CA LEU A 439 23.23 -34.21 -20.32
C LEU A 439 23.46 -34.79 -21.73
N PRO A 440 24.45 -35.66 -21.99
CA PRO A 440 24.59 -36.27 -23.32
C PRO A 440 23.41 -37.18 -23.72
N LEU A 441 22.61 -37.63 -22.75
CA LEU A 441 21.42 -38.48 -22.95
C LEU A 441 20.12 -37.67 -23.08
N THR A 442 20.16 -36.34 -23.06
CA THR A 442 18.95 -35.49 -23.01
C THR A 442 18.47 -34.97 -24.34
N ALA A 443 18.89 -35.57 -25.46
CA ALA A 443 18.48 -35.11 -26.79
C ALA A 443 16.95 -35.06 -26.91
N GLY A 444 16.42 -33.88 -27.22
CA GLY A 444 14.97 -33.62 -27.32
C GLY A 444 14.19 -33.60 -25.98
N LEU A 445 14.86 -33.71 -24.82
CA LEU A 445 14.20 -33.57 -23.52
C LEU A 445 14.11 -32.10 -23.09
N PRO A 446 12.95 -31.62 -22.60
CA PRO A 446 12.83 -30.27 -22.05
C PRO A 446 13.45 -30.17 -20.65
N LEU A 447 14.55 -29.43 -20.55
CA LEU A 447 15.29 -29.25 -19.31
C LEU A 447 14.95 -27.93 -18.61
N LEU A 448 14.64 -27.98 -17.32
CA LEU A 448 14.51 -26.80 -16.47
C LEU A 448 15.88 -26.51 -15.81
N PRO A 449 16.57 -25.42 -16.20
CA PRO A 449 17.87 -25.09 -15.64
C PRO A 449 17.69 -24.52 -14.23
N VAL A 450 18.44 -25.05 -13.26
CA VAL A 450 18.44 -24.55 -11.88
C VAL A 450 19.76 -24.91 -11.20
N ALA A 451 20.10 -24.20 -10.12
CA ALA A 451 21.23 -24.56 -9.30
C ALA A 451 21.01 -25.97 -8.71
N PRO A 452 21.99 -26.89 -8.78
CA PRO A 452 21.85 -28.26 -8.28
C PRO A 452 21.30 -28.39 -6.86
N ALA A 453 21.72 -27.47 -5.97
CA ALA A 453 21.26 -27.45 -4.58
C ALA A 453 19.76 -27.18 -4.42
N ARG A 454 19.11 -26.58 -5.44
CA ARG A 454 17.68 -26.21 -5.48
C ARG A 454 16.87 -27.12 -6.41
N ALA A 455 17.49 -28.13 -7.02
CA ALA A 455 16.83 -28.96 -8.02
C ALA A 455 15.70 -29.80 -7.43
N ALA A 456 15.88 -30.32 -6.21
CA ALA A 456 14.83 -31.04 -5.50
C ALA A 456 13.67 -30.10 -5.14
N ASP A 457 13.97 -28.94 -4.57
CA ASP A 457 12.94 -27.96 -4.18
C ASP A 457 12.12 -27.48 -5.38
N LEU A 458 12.77 -27.24 -6.54
CA LEU A 458 12.06 -26.88 -7.77
C LEU A 458 11.21 -28.02 -8.33
N ALA A 459 11.72 -29.25 -8.26
CA ALA A 459 10.98 -30.44 -8.70
C ALA A 459 9.71 -30.64 -7.85
N ASP A 460 9.83 -30.48 -6.53
CA ASP A 460 8.71 -30.55 -5.59
C ASP A 460 7.71 -29.38 -5.81
N LEU A 461 8.22 -28.17 -6.07
CA LEU A 461 7.40 -26.97 -6.33
C LEU A 461 6.48 -27.15 -7.55
N PHE A 462 7.02 -27.64 -8.66
CA PHE A 462 6.26 -27.85 -9.90
C PHE A 462 5.67 -29.25 -10.04
N GLN A 463 5.95 -30.17 -9.10
CA GLN A 463 5.59 -31.59 -9.18
C GLN A 463 6.09 -32.28 -10.45
N VAL A 464 7.30 -31.92 -10.88
CA VAL A 464 7.96 -32.49 -12.08
C VAL A 464 9.08 -33.45 -11.66
N ARG A 465 9.48 -34.33 -12.58
CA ARG A 465 10.55 -35.30 -12.30
C ARG A 465 11.93 -34.67 -12.44
N ARG A 466 12.89 -35.25 -11.74
CA ARG A 466 14.30 -34.93 -11.93
C ARG A 466 14.89 -35.71 -13.10
N LEU A 467 15.91 -35.17 -13.73
CA LEU A 467 16.61 -35.82 -14.83
C LEU A 467 17.20 -37.17 -14.38
N SER A 468 17.79 -37.21 -13.18
CA SER A 468 18.36 -38.42 -12.56
C SER A 468 17.36 -39.55 -12.34
N GLU A 469 16.06 -39.25 -12.23
CA GLU A 469 14.98 -40.23 -12.06
C GLU A 469 14.37 -40.68 -13.39
N THR A 470 14.55 -39.88 -14.44
CA THR A 470 13.87 -40.06 -15.73
C THR A 470 14.72 -40.87 -16.70
N VAL A 471 16.04 -40.66 -16.70
CA VAL A 471 16.95 -41.28 -17.67
C VAL A 471 17.74 -42.42 -17.01
N PRO A 472 17.43 -43.70 -17.32
CA PRO A 472 18.22 -44.81 -16.83
C PRO A 472 19.56 -44.87 -17.57
N ALA A 473 20.65 -44.60 -16.85
CA ALA A 473 22.01 -44.63 -17.37
C ALA A 473 22.87 -45.63 -16.58
N GLU A 474 22.57 -46.92 -16.76
CA GLU A 474 23.38 -48.03 -16.22
C GLU A 474 24.67 -48.19 -17.02
N VAL A 475 25.80 -48.35 -16.32
CA VAL A 475 27.11 -48.57 -16.91
C VAL A 475 27.23 -50.02 -17.37
N THR A 476 27.61 -50.22 -18.63
CA THR A 476 27.67 -51.57 -19.25
C THR A 476 29.09 -52.04 -19.57
N THR A 477 30.07 -51.14 -19.47
CA THR A 477 31.47 -51.38 -19.78
C THR A 477 32.27 -51.78 -18.52
N PRO A 478 33.30 -52.64 -18.65
CA PRO A 478 34.22 -52.92 -17.56
C PRO A 478 35.20 -51.76 -17.36
N GLY A 479 35.54 -51.45 -16.11
CA GLY A 479 36.55 -50.44 -15.78
C GLY A 479 37.50 -50.91 -14.68
N GLU A 480 38.62 -50.20 -14.55
CA GLU A 480 39.67 -50.44 -13.55
C GLU A 480 39.54 -49.44 -12.39
N GLU A 481 39.77 -49.89 -11.15
CA GLU A 481 39.66 -49.03 -9.97
C GLU A 481 40.98 -48.28 -9.69
N HIS A 482 40.89 -46.96 -9.52
CA HIS A 482 42.01 -46.07 -9.25
C HIS A 482 41.80 -45.26 -7.96
N GLU A 483 42.88 -45.00 -7.22
CA GLU A 483 42.85 -44.13 -6.04
C GLU A 483 42.84 -42.65 -6.44
N VAL A 484 42.04 -41.85 -5.74
CA VAL A 484 42.01 -40.39 -5.94
C VAL A 484 43.29 -39.76 -5.36
N PRO A 485 44.07 -38.99 -6.16
CA PRO A 485 45.29 -38.34 -5.69
C PRO A 485 45.08 -37.49 -4.44
N GLU A 486 46.06 -37.50 -3.54
CA GLU A 486 46.00 -36.76 -2.27
C GLU A 486 45.81 -35.25 -2.49
N SER A 487 46.46 -34.67 -3.50
CA SER A 487 46.31 -33.25 -3.88
C SER A 487 44.85 -32.87 -4.16
N VAL A 488 44.11 -33.74 -4.86
CA VAL A 488 42.68 -33.54 -5.18
C VAL A 488 41.81 -33.71 -3.92
N ARG A 489 42.11 -34.71 -3.08
CA ARG A 489 41.39 -34.89 -1.80
C ARG A 489 41.61 -33.72 -0.85
N ILE A 490 42.80 -33.12 -0.83
CA ILE A 490 43.09 -31.89 -0.08
C ILE A 490 42.28 -30.70 -0.63
N LEU A 491 42.16 -30.58 -1.96
CA LEU A 491 41.40 -29.50 -2.60
C LEU A 491 39.90 -29.58 -2.30
N LEU A 492 39.29 -30.74 -2.58
CA LEU A 492 37.84 -30.94 -2.50
C LEU A 492 37.36 -31.31 -1.09
N GLY A 493 38.26 -31.75 -0.21
CA GLY A 493 37.98 -32.04 1.20
C GLY A 493 37.44 -33.45 1.45
N PRO A 494 36.92 -33.70 2.67
CA PRO A 494 36.64 -35.06 3.15
C PRO A 494 35.44 -35.76 2.50
N LYS A 495 34.61 -35.03 1.73
CA LYS A 495 33.49 -35.61 0.97
C LYS A 495 33.92 -36.28 -0.34
N THR A 496 35.19 -36.11 -0.73
CA THR A 496 35.73 -36.70 -1.97
C THR A 496 35.80 -38.22 -1.85
N PRO A 497 35.34 -38.99 -2.85
CA PRO A 497 35.53 -40.43 -2.92
C PRO A 497 37.00 -40.83 -2.77
N ALA A 498 37.25 -42.01 -2.19
CA ALA A 498 38.61 -42.54 -2.06
C ALA A 498 39.11 -43.12 -3.40
N THR A 499 38.21 -43.70 -4.19
CA THR A 499 38.50 -44.34 -5.46
C THR A 499 37.49 -43.93 -6.53
N TYR A 500 37.86 -44.12 -7.80
CA TYR A 500 37.01 -43.99 -8.98
C TYR A 500 37.32 -45.13 -9.95
N VAL A 501 36.43 -45.40 -10.89
CA VAL A 501 36.57 -46.45 -11.90
C VAL A 501 36.85 -45.81 -13.25
N GLU A 502 38.03 -46.06 -13.80
CA GLU A 502 38.47 -45.60 -15.11
C GLU A 502 38.07 -46.61 -16.19
N HIS A 503 37.55 -46.14 -17.33
CA HIS A 503 37.17 -46.96 -18.48
C HIS A 503 37.93 -46.47 -19.71
N GLU A 504 38.35 -47.38 -20.60
CA GLU A 504 38.86 -46.97 -21.92
C GLU A 504 37.76 -46.33 -22.77
N GLU A 505 36.53 -46.84 -22.67
CA GLU A 505 35.31 -46.33 -23.31
C GLU A 505 34.17 -46.54 -22.31
N LEU A 506 33.55 -45.45 -21.84
CA LEU A 506 32.45 -45.51 -20.87
C LEU A 506 31.11 -45.43 -21.60
N VAL A 507 30.36 -46.54 -21.64
CA VAL A 507 29.01 -46.58 -22.23
C VAL A 507 27.96 -46.77 -21.15
N ALA A 508 27.07 -45.78 -21.03
CA ALA A 508 25.91 -45.83 -20.13
C ALA A 508 24.63 -45.42 -20.88
N GLY A 509 23.54 -46.15 -20.66
CA GLY A 509 22.26 -45.88 -21.36
C GLY A 509 22.36 -45.97 -22.89
N GLY A 510 23.35 -46.72 -23.42
CA GLY A 510 23.57 -46.87 -24.87
C GLY A 510 24.31 -45.71 -25.54
N THR A 511 24.83 -44.75 -24.77
CA THR A 511 25.64 -43.61 -25.28
C THR A 511 26.99 -43.56 -24.57
N GLU A 512 28.01 -43.12 -25.28
CA GLU A 512 29.35 -42.87 -24.72
C GLU A 512 29.32 -41.60 -23.85
N LEU A 513 29.84 -41.69 -22.62
CA LEU A 513 29.90 -40.59 -21.66
C LEU A 513 31.35 -40.36 -21.19
N ASP A 514 31.70 -39.11 -20.91
CA ASP A 514 33.00 -38.79 -20.28
C ASP A 514 33.07 -39.26 -18.82
N TRP A 515 31.94 -39.20 -18.11
CA TRP A 515 31.82 -39.61 -16.71
C TRP A 515 30.37 -39.91 -16.32
N ARG A 516 30.20 -40.67 -15.23
CA ARG A 516 28.92 -41.06 -14.66
C ARG A 516 29.06 -41.28 -13.15
N LEU A 517 28.20 -40.66 -12.35
CA LEU A 517 28.12 -40.93 -10.91
C LEU A 517 26.88 -41.78 -10.59
N THR A 518 27.06 -43.08 -10.37
CA THR A 518 25.93 -43.99 -10.14
C THR A 518 25.22 -43.69 -8.80
N PRO A 519 23.94 -44.07 -8.65
CA PRO A 519 23.21 -43.89 -7.38
C PRO A 519 23.88 -44.55 -6.17
N ASP A 520 24.70 -45.59 -6.39
CA ASP A 520 25.49 -46.27 -5.35
C ASP A 520 26.73 -45.46 -4.90
N GLY A 521 26.95 -44.28 -5.49
CA GLY A 521 28.05 -43.37 -5.15
C GLY A 521 29.37 -43.70 -5.84
N VAL A 522 29.37 -44.60 -6.83
CA VAL A 522 30.57 -44.98 -7.59
C VAL A 522 30.75 -44.05 -8.77
N LEU A 523 31.91 -43.39 -8.84
CA LEU A 523 32.29 -42.55 -9.98
C LEU A 523 32.94 -43.41 -11.07
N HIS A 524 32.37 -43.39 -12.26
CA HIS A 524 32.96 -43.93 -13.48
C HIS A 524 33.38 -42.79 -14.40
N ALA A 525 34.53 -42.89 -15.06
CA ALA A 525 35.02 -41.89 -16.00
C ALA A 525 35.88 -42.52 -17.10
N ALA A 526 35.92 -41.90 -18.28
CA ALA A 526 36.75 -42.32 -19.41
C ALA A 526 37.81 -41.28 -19.82
N THR A 527 37.65 -40.03 -19.39
CA THR A 527 38.57 -38.93 -19.72
C THR A 527 39.08 -38.24 -18.46
N LEU A 528 40.23 -37.57 -18.55
CA LEU A 528 40.79 -36.80 -17.43
C LEU A 528 39.81 -35.69 -17.00
N GLU A 529 39.19 -35.02 -17.96
CA GLU A 529 38.14 -34.03 -17.75
C GLU A 529 36.90 -34.65 -17.08
N GLY A 530 36.53 -35.88 -17.48
CA GLY A 530 35.46 -36.64 -16.86
C GLY A 530 35.74 -36.99 -15.41
N VAL A 531 36.94 -37.48 -15.08
CA VAL A 531 37.37 -37.73 -13.70
C VAL A 531 37.29 -36.44 -12.89
N ALA A 532 37.77 -35.32 -13.45
CA ALA A 532 37.76 -34.04 -12.78
C ALA A 532 36.33 -33.51 -12.51
N ALA A 533 35.45 -33.60 -13.50
CA ALA A 533 34.05 -33.21 -13.40
C ALA A 533 33.30 -34.07 -12.37
N GLY A 534 33.49 -35.40 -12.43
CA GLY A 534 32.85 -36.33 -11.52
C GLY A 534 33.30 -36.18 -10.06
N LEU A 535 34.60 -35.99 -9.82
CA LEU A 535 35.11 -35.74 -8.47
C LEU A 535 34.58 -34.40 -7.92
N ALA A 536 34.61 -33.33 -8.71
CA ALA A 536 34.06 -32.04 -8.32
C ALA A 536 32.55 -32.11 -8.03
N TRP A 537 31.80 -32.87 -8.83
CA TRP A 537 30.36 -33.10 -8.64
C TRP A 537 30.07 -33.89 -7.35
N SER A 538 30.78 -35.00 -7.12
CA SER A 538 30.63 -35.83 -5.92
C SER A 538 30.90 -35.06 -4.62
N ALA A 539 31.77 -34.05 -4.67
CA ALA A 539 32.10 -33.17 -3.55
C ALA A 539 31.22 -31.90 -3.45
N SER A 540 30.18 -31.78 -4.29
CA SER A 540 29.28 -30.60 -4.41
C SER A 540 30.03 -29.30 -4.71
N GLN A 541 31.13 -29.37 -5.45
CA GLN A 541 32.03 -28.25 -5.77
C GLN A 541 32.22 -28.11 -7.29
N TRP A 542 31.12 -28.14 -8.05
CA TRP A 542 31.11 -28.10 -9.51
C TRP A 542 32.00 -27.01 -10.16
N PRO A 543 32.12 -25.77 -9.64
CA PRO A 543 33.01 -24.77 -10.21
C PRO A 543 34.49 -25.18 -10.24
N ARG A 544 34.92 -26.07 -9.33
CA ARG A 544 36.33 -26.48 -9.16
C ARG A 544 36.81 -27.55 -10.14
N ARG A 545 35.96 -28.05 -11.04
CA ARG A 545 36.33 -29.12 -12.00
C ARG A 545 37.59 -28.79 -12.82
N PHE A 546 37.84 -27.52 -13.13
CA PHE A 546 39.04 -27.11 -13.87
C PHE A 546 40.31 -27.11 -13.00
N GLU A 547 40.21 -26.74 -11.71
CA GLU A 547 41.31 -26.88 -10.75
C GLU A 547 41.65 -28.36 -10.53
N VAL A 548 40.63 -29.21 -10.44
CA VAL A 548 40.80 -30.66 -10.32
C VAL A 548 41.49 -31.22 -11.56
N ALA A 549 41.07 -30.84 -12.77
CA ALA A 549 41.73 -31.26 -14.01
C ALA A 549 43.21 -30.86 -14.03
N ALA A 550 43.54 -29.63 -13.64
CA ALA A 550 44.92 -29.16 -13.54
C ALA A 550 45.76 -29.96 -12.53
N LEU A 551 45.18 -30.40 -11.41
CA LEU A 551 45.86 -31.23 -10.41
C LEU A 551 45.99 -32.70 -10.82
N LEU A 552 45.07 -33.22 -11.63
CA LEU A 552 45.17 -34.55 -12.23
C LEU A 552 46.28 -34.58 -13.28
N GLU A 553 46.46 -33.49 -14.05
CA GLU A 553 47.53 -33.35 -15.03
C GLU A 553 48.90 -33.09 -14.37
N ASP A 554 48.96 -32.20 -13.36
CA ASP A 554 50.19 -31.92 -12.60
C ASP A 554 49.91 -31.75 -11.08
N PRO A 555 50.15 -32.80 -10.28
CA PRO A 555 49.95 -32.76 -8.83
C PRO A 555 50.82 -31.72 -8.10
N SER A 556 51.91 -31.23 -8.71
CA SER A 556 52.84 -30.28 -8.08
C SER A 556 52.29 -28.85 -8.00
N ARG A 557 51.24 -28.53 -8.77
CA ARG A 557 50.59 -27.21 -8.82
C ARG A 557 49.75 -26.86 -7.59
N THR A 558 49.68 -27.75 -6.60
CA THR A 558 48.92 -27.56 -5.36
C THR A 558 49.21 -26.22 -4.66
N ALA A 559 50.48 -25.81 -4.58
CA ALA A 559 50.88 -24.56 -3.89
C ALA A 559 50.60 -23.29 -4.72
N GLU A 560 50.58 -23.41 -6.05
CA GLU A 560 50.20 -22.33 -6.97
C GLU A 560 48.70 -22.06 -6.87
N LEU A 561 47.88 -23.09 -7.08
CA LEU A 561 46.41 -23.00 -6.98
C LEU A 561 45.97 -22.52 -5.59
N ALA A 562 46.64 -22.97 -4.52
CA ALA A 562 46.35 -22.50 -3.17
C ALA A 562 46.63 -21.01 -2.95
N ARG A 563 47.58 -20.43 -3.70
CA ARG A 563 47.88 -18.99 -3.65
C ARG A 563 46.89 -18.19 -4.49
N ASP A 564 46.50 -18.70 -5.65
CA ASP A 564 45.56 -18.03 -6.54
C ASP A 564 44.17 -17.88 -5.88
N ARG A 565 43.78 -18.85 -5.05
CA ARG A 565 42.56 -18.79 -4.20
C ARG A 565 42.53 -17.64 -3.18
N TRP A 566 43.58 -16.83 -3.05
CA TRP A 566 43.50 -15.60 -2.23
C TRP A 566 42.61 -14.52 -2.83
N PHE A 567 42.23 -14.67 -4.10
CA PHE A 567 41.45 -13.69 -4.86
C PHE A 567 40.05 -14.18 -5.27
N ASP A 568 39.69 -15.43 -4.94
CA ASP A 568 38.32 -15.96 -4.98
C ASP A 568 37.52 -15.47 -3.76
#